data_AF-A0A1I7CKM2-F1
#
_entry.id   AF-A0A1I7CKM2-F1
#
_cell.length_a   1.000
_cell.length_b   1.000
_cell.length_c   1.000
_cell.angle_alpha   90.00
_cell.angle_beta   90.00
_cell.angle_gamma   90.00
#
_symmetry.space_group_name_H-M   'P 1'
#
loop_
_entity.id
_entity.type
_entity.pdbx_description
1 polymer ?
#
loop_
_entity_poly.entity_id
_entity_poly.type
_entity_poly.pdbx_seq_one_letter_code
_entity_poly.pdbx_strand_id
1 'polypeptide(L)'
;MKHQRSVDRVADLMGLTSKWALYKWMESGRMPAILIRPFEQACGIDLVTRYIGHSGHKLLVDIPTGKRASGTDINALQASFAEAVGLLLSYYDGQTEAEDTLGALYTTMEHLAWHQGTIERHRQPQLDFGAAVPGEGQC
;
A
#
# COMPACT_ATOMS: atom_id res chain seq x y z
N MET A 1 14.34 6.89 -2.18
CA MET A 1 13.67 7.62 -1.09
C MET A 1 12.87 8.77 -1.68
N LYS A 2 11.55 8.85 -1.43
CA LYS A 2 10.66 9.83 -2.08
C LYS A 2 10.78 11.24 -1.48
N HIS A 3 11.04 11.32 -0.17
CA HIS A 3 11.07 12.60 0.54
C HIS A 3 12.46 13.24 0.69
N GLN A 4 13.53 12.60 0.18
CA GLN A 4 14.93 13.09 0.23
C GLN A 4 15.34 13.73 1.58
N ARG A 5 14.96 13.11 2.69
CA ARG A 5 15.19 13.65 4.05
C ARG A 5 16.62 13.35 4.51
N SER A 6 17.19 14.23 5.34
CA SER A 6 18.44 13.93 6.04
C SER A 6 18.25 12.79 7.03
N VAL A 7 19.34 12.09 7.34
CA VAL A 7 19.34 10.97 8.29
C VAL A 7 18.88 11.40 9.68
N ASP A 8 19.26 12.61 10.12
CA ASP A 8 18.76 13.22 11.35
C ASP A 8 17.23 13.34 11.34
N ARG A 9 16.66 13.86 10.25
CA ARG A 9 15.21 14.02 10.13
C ARG A 9 14.47 12.69 10.10
N VAL A 10 15.06 11.64 9.53
CA VAL A 10 14.48 10.30 9.55
C VAL A 10 14.48 9.74 10.97
N ALA A 11 15.59 9.89 11.71
CA ALA A 11 15.68 9.44 13.10
C ALA A 11 14.66 10.14 14.01
N ASP A 12 14.47 11.45 13.85
CA ASP A 12 13.46 12.22 14.59
C ASP A 12 12.05 11.71 14.33
N LEU A 13 11.69 11.49 13.05
CA LEU A 13 10.36 10.99 12.66
C LEU A 13 10.09 9.56 13.16
N MET A 14 11.15 8.78 13.34
CA MET A 14 11.09 7.44 13.92
C MET A 14 11.02 7.45 15.46
N GLY A 15 11.19 8.62 16.10
CA GLY A 15 11.22 8.74 17.56
C GLY A 15 12.50 8.19 18.20
N LEU A 16 13.62 8.18 17.45
CA LEU A 16 14.89 7.67 17.95
C LEU A 16 15.62 8.73 18.77
N THR A 17 16.26 8.32 19.86
CA THR A 17 17.08 9.21 20.70
C THR A 17 18.37 9.66 19.98
N SER A 18 18.84 8.92 18.97
CA SER A 18 20.04 9.26 18.21
C SER A 18 20.06 8.62 16.82
N LYS A 19 20.52 9.37 15.81
CA LYS A 19 20.75 8.89 14.44
C LYS A 19 21.77 7.75 14.33
N TRP A 20 22.67 7.62 15.30
CA TRP A 20 23.69 6.56 15.29
C TRP A 20 23.09 5.16 15.35
N ALA A 21 21.91 5.02 15.99
CA ALA A 21 21.17 3.76 15.98
C ALA A 21 20.78 3.34 14.56
N LEU A 22 20.33 4.31 13.74
CA LEU A 22 19.97 4.05 12.34
C LEU A 22 21.18 3.62 11.52
N TYR A 23 22.32 4.31 11.66
CA TYR A 23 23.55 3.91 10.97
C TYR A 23 23.99 2.49 11.35
N LYS A 24 23.95 2.16 12.65
CA LYS A 24 24.31 0.82 13.13
C LYS A 24 23.39 -0.26 12.57
N TRP A 25 22.10 0.01 12.39
CA TRP A 25 21.18 -0.93 11.76
C TRP A 25 21.43 -1.10 10.27
N MET A 26 21.78 -0.02 9.57
CA MET A 26 22.15 -0.12 8.15
C MET A 26 23.44 -0.89 7.96
N GLU A 27 24.43 -0.69 8.83
CA GLU A 27 25.69 -1.44 8.82
C GLU A 27 25.48 -2.93 9.12
N SER A 28 24.71 -3.25 10.16
CA SER A 28 24.50 -4.63 10.58
C SER A 28 23.39 -5.38 9.82
N GLY A 29 22.59 -4.66 9.02
CA GLY A 29 21.39 -5.20 8.36
C GLY A 29 20.27 -5.62 9.33
N ARG A 30 20.35 -5.23 10.60
CA ARG A 30 19.44 -5.68 11.67
C ARG A 30 18.62 -4.53 12.22
N MET A 31 17.53 -4.20 11.54
CA MET A 31 16.53 -3.26 12.03
C MET A 31 15.49 -3.98 12.91
N PRO A 32 15.13 -3.45 14.09
CA PRO A 32 14.01 -3.98 14.88
C PRO A 32 12.69 -3.94 14.09
N ALA A 33 11.94 -5.04 14.10
CA ALA A 33 10.71 -5.16 13.30
C ALA A 33 9.66 -4.07 13.61
N ILE A 34 9.56 -3.65 14.88
CA ILE A 34 8.67 -2.58 15.32
C ILE A 34 8.98 -1.22 14.67
N LEU A 35 10.21 -1.01 14.18
CA LEU A 35 10.66 0.23 13.58
C LEU A 35 10.58 0.23 12.04
N ILE A 36 10.23 -0.90 11.42
CA ILE A 36 10.08 -1.00 9.97
C ILE A 36 9.02 0.01 9.48
N ARG A 37 7.83 0.02 10.10
CA ARG A 37 6.74 0.91 9.69
C ARG A 37 7.07 2.41 9.89
N PRO A 38 7.59 2.86 11.04
CA PRO A 38 8.09 4.23 11.19
C PRO A 38 9.16 4.61 10.17
N PHE A 39 10.11 3.71 9.88
CA PHE A 39 11.17 3.96 8.90
C PHE A 39 10.59 4.17 7.49
N GLU A 40 9.72 3.27 7.03
CA GLU A 40 9.10 3.35 5.72
C GLU A 40 8.24 4.60 5.55
N GLN A 41 7.49 4.98 6.59
CA GLN A 41 6.73 6.23 6.63
C GLN A 41 7.64 7.47 6.58
N ALA A 42 8.77 7.44 7.31
CA ALA A 42 9.75 8.52 7.29
C ALA A 42 10.42 8.66 5.90
N CYS A 43 10.66 7.56 5.19
CA CYS A 43 11.22 7.58 3.84
C CYS A 43 10.16 7.84 2.74
N GLY A 44 8.90 7.52 3.02
CA GLY A 44 7.78 7.51 2.05
C GLY A 44 7.86 6.38 1.03
N ILE A 45 8.44 5.25 1.42
CA ILE A 45 8.56 4.06 0.57
C ILE A 45 8.59 2.82 1.48
N ASP A 46 7.99 1.74 1.02
CA ASP A 46 7.69 0.48 1.71
C ASP A 46 8.62 -0.67 1.29
N LEU A 47 9.91 -0.37 1.09
CA LEU A 47 10.90 -1.31 0.56
C LEU A 47 11.08 -2.56 1.42
N VAL A 48 11.06 -2.43 2.75
CA VAL A 48 11.36 -3.53 3.67
C VAL A 48 10.15 -4.47 3.75
N THR A 49 8.95 -3.92 3.84
CA THR A 49 7.68 -4.65 3.79
C THR A 49 7.57 -5.40 2.46
N ARG A 50 7.85 -4.73 1.32
CA ARG A 50 7.87 -5.38 0.00
C ARG A 50 8.86 -6.53 -0.06
N TYR A 51 10.09 -6.31 0.40
CA TYR A 51 11.10 -7.36 0.43
C TYR A 51 10.66 -8.56 1.28
N ILE A 52 10.16 -8.33 2.50
CA ILE A 52 9.69 -9.41 3.39
C ILE A 52 8.54 -10.19 2.72
N GLY A 53 7.56 -9.49 2.15
CA GLY A 53 6.45 -10.12 1.42
C GLY A 53 6.93 -10.98 0.25
N HIS A 54 7.77 -10.42 -0.62
CA HIS A 54 8.31 -11.14 -1.77
C HIS A 54 9.18 -12.33 -1.36
N SER A 55 10.03 -12.18 -0.33
CA SER A 55 10.87 -13.27 0.18
C SER A 55 10.06 -14.42 0.78
N GLY A 56 8.85 -14.14 1.27
CA GLY A 56 7.90 -15.13 1.75
C GLY A 56 6.94 -15.67 0.68
N HIS A 57 7.20 -15.39 -0.61
CA HIS A 57 6.30 -15.70 -1.73
C HIS A 57 4.87 -15.19 -1.50
N LYS A 58 4.73 -14.01 -0.88
CA LYS A 58 3.46 -13.33 -0.67
C LYS A 58 3.32 -12.21 -1.70
N LEU A 59 2.09 -12.04 -2.17
CA LEU A 59 1.70 -10.88 -2.95
C LEU A 59 1.26 -9.77 -1.99
N LEU A 60 1.80 -8.58 -2.19
CA LEU A 60 1.38 -7.37 -1.51
C LEU A 60 0.60 -6.52 -2.49
N VAL A 61 -0.60 -6.12 -2.08
CA VAL A 61 -1.50 -5.29 -2.87
C VAL A 61 -1.80 -4.05 -2.05
N ASP A 62 -1.55 -2.87 -2.62
CA ASP A 62 -1.89 -1.62 -1.97
C ASP A 62 -3.41 -1.49 -1.90
N ILE A 63 -3.96 -1.33 -0.70
CA ILE A 63 -5.40 -1.11 -0.52
C ILE A 63 -5.67 0.39 -0.70
N PRO A 64 -6.35 0.83 -1.79
CA PRO A 64 -6.52 2.24 -2.04
C PRO A 64 -7.50 2.86 -1.05
N THR A 65 -7.04 3.90 -0.36
CA THR A 65 -7.86 4.66 0.59
C THR A 65 -8.59 5.81 -0.13
N GLY A 66 -9.75 5.55 -0.75
CA GLY A 66 -10.62 6.65 -1.20
C GLY A 66 -11.65 6.29 -2.27
N LYS A 67 -12.80 6.98 -2.17
CA LYS A 67 -14.02 6.92 -2.99
C LYS A 67 -14.94 5.69 -2.82
N ARG A 68 -16.25 5.98 -2.83
CA ARG A 68 -17.32 4.98 -2.88
C ARG A 68 -17.28 4.31 -4.25
N ALA A 69 -17.42 2.98 -4.26
CA ALA A 69 -17.55 2.25 -5.50
C ALA A 69 -18.79 2.68 -6.27
N SER A 70 -18.61 2.90 -7.57
CA SER A 70 -19.62 3.26 -8.56
C SER A 70 -19.87 2.08 -9.50
N GLY A 71 -20.97 2.12 -10.27
CA GLY A 71 -21.25 1.10 -11.29
C GLY A 71 -20.16 1.00 -12.37
N THR A 72 -19.44 2.10 -12.64
CA THR A 72 -18.30 2.13 -13.56
C THR A 72 -17.15 1.25 -13.06
N ASP A 73 -16.97 1.15 -11.75
CA ASP A 73 -15.86 0.38 -11.16
C ASP A 73 -16.11 -1.14 -11.28
N ILE A 74 -17.38 -1.57 -11.25
CA ILE A 74 -17.74 -2.98 -11.47
C ILE A 74 -17.48 -3.39 -12.93
N ASN A 75 -17.76 -2.52 -13.89
CA ASN A 75 -17.47 -2.77 -15.30
C ASN A 75 -15.95 -2.82 -15.55
N ALA A 76 -15.18 -1.95 -14.89
CA ALA A 76 -13.72 -1.97 -14.96
C ALA A 76 -13.15 -3.28 -14.36
N LEU A 77 -13.70 -3.75 -13.24
CA LEU A 77 -13.35 -5.04 -12.66
C LEU A 77 -13.62 -6.18 -13.65
N GLN A 78 -14.81 -6.22 -14.25
CA GLN A 78 -15.18 -7.25 -15.21
C GLN A 78 -14.27 -7.25 -16.46
N ALA A 79 -13.92 -6.07 -16.98
CA ALA A 79 -12.98 -5.94 -18.08
C ALA A 79 -11.59 -6.49 -17.70
N SER A 80 -11.09 -6.14 -16.52
CA SER A 80 -9.78 -6.63 -16.05
C SER A 80 -9.74 -8.16 -15.89
N PHE A 81 -10.84 -8.78 -15.47
CA PHE A 81 -10.93 -10.25 -15.42
C PHE A 81 -10.91 -10.88 -16.80
N ALA A 82 -11.68 -10.33 -17.75
CA ALA A 82 -11.73 -10.86 -19.11
C ALA A 82 -10.35 -10.78 -19.79
N GLU A 83 -9.64 -9.67 -19.60
CA GLU A 83 -8.29 -9.46 -20.10
C GLU A 83 -7.29 -10.45 -19.47
N ALA A 84 -7.27 -10.56 -18.14
CA ALA A 84 -6.36 -11.47 -17.45
C ALA A 84 -6.58 -12.94 -17.83
N VAL A 85 -7.83 -13.38 -17.98
CA VAL A 85 -8.15 -14.74 -18.44
C VAL A 85 -7.73 -14.95 -19.89
N GLY A 86 -7.94 -13.95 -20.77
CA GLY A 86 -7.51 -14.02 -22.17
C GLY A 86 -5.99 -14.14 -22.32
N LEU A 87 -5.24 -13.35 -21.54
CA LEU A 87 -3.78 -13.44 -21.50
C LEU A 87 -3.30 -14.76 -20.90
N LEU A 88 -3.94 -15.26 -19.86
CA LEU A 88 -3.61 -16.58 -19.30
C LEU A 88 -3.76 -17.71 -20.33
N LEU A 89 -4.87 -17.73 -21.07
CA LEU A 89 -5.08 -18.73 -22.13
C LEU A 89 -3.99 -18.60 -23.21
N SER A 90 -3.75 -17.37 -23.66
CA SER A 90 -2.73 -17.07 -24.66
C SER A 90 -1.32 -17.48 -24.18
N TYR A 91 -1.03 -17.33 -22.89
CA TYR A 91 0.28 -17.65 -22.31
C TYR A 91 0.52 -19.16 -22.32
N TYR A 92 -0.48 -19.94 -21.91
CA TYR A 92 -0.40 -21.40 -21.96
C TYR A 92 -0.35 -21.96 -23.39
N ASP A 93 -0.85 -21.20 -24.36
CA ASP A 93 -0.72 -21.49 -25.80
C ASP A 93 0.60 -20.95 -26.42
N GLY A 94 1.46 -20.32 -25.61
CA GLY A 94 2.77 -19.78 -26.04
C GLY A 94 2.69 -18.53 -26.91
N GLN A 95 1.59 -17.76 -26.83
CA GLN A 95 1.28 -16.60 -27.68
C GLN A 95 1.52 -15.24 -26.99
N THR A 96 1.89 -15.22 -25.71
CA THR A 96 2.18 -13.99 -24.96
C THR A 96 3.30 -14.24 -23.94
N GLU A 97 3.93 -13.15 -23.50
CA GLU A 97 5.01 -13.18 -22.54
C GLU A 97 4.50 -13.32 -21.10
N ALA A 98 5.36 -13.86 -20.23
CA ALA A 98 5.05 -14.01 -18.82
C ALA A 98 4.83 -12.65 -18.14
N GLU A 99 5.57 -11.63 -18.54
CA GLU A 99 5.50 -10.28 -17.96
C GLU A 99 4.12 -9.63 -18.18
N ASP A 100 3.61 -9.67 -19.42
CA ASP A 100 2.30 -9.12 -19.77
C ASP A 100 1.17 -9.84 -19.02
N THR A 101 1.26 -11.18 -18.95
CA THR A 101 0.26 -12.02 -18.25
C THR A 101 0.26 -11.74 -16.74
N LEU A 102 1.44 -11.64 -16.13
CA LEU A 102 1.57 -11.30 -14.71
C LEU A 102 1.08 -9.89 -14.42
N GLY A 103 1.38 -8.92 -15.29
CA GLY A 103 0.90 -7.53 -15.16
C GLY A 103 -0.63 -7.43 -15.13
N ALA A 104 -1.32 -8.15 -16.02
CA ALA A 104 -2.77 -8.20 -16.03
C ALA A 104 -3.33 -8.86 -14.76
N LEU A 105 -2.73 -9.96 -14.29
CA LEU A 105 -3.12 -10.62 -13.04
C LEU A 105 -2.96 -9.71 -11.82
N TYR A 106 -1.84 -8.98 -11.71
CA TYR A 106 -1.63 -8.03 -10.62
C TYR A 106 -2.65 -6.90 -10.64
N THR A 107 -2.95 -6.36 -11.82
CA THR A 107 -3.99 -5.34 -12.00
C THR A 107 -5.36 -5.83 -11.53
N THR A 108 -5.76 -7.06 -11.90
CA THR A 108 -7.03 -7.65 -11.43
C THR A 108 -7.04 -7.82 -9.91
N MET A 109 -5.94 -8.27 -9.31
CA MET A 109 -5.84 -8.44 -7.85
C MET A 109 -5.88 -7.11 -7.10
N GLU A 110 -5.29 -6.04 -7.65
CA GLU A 110 -5.42 -4.67 -7.14
C GLU A 110 -6.88 -4.19 -7.15
N HIS A 111 -7.60 -4.41 -8.25
CA HIS A 111 -9.01 -4.07 -8.33
C HIS A 111 -9.84 -4.83 -7.27
N LEU A 112 -9.59 -6.12 -7.08
CA LEU A 112 -10.25 -6.92 -6.03
C LEU A 112 -9.95 -6.40 -4.63
N ALA A 113 -8.69 -6.10 -4.32
CA ALA A 113 -8.29 -5.58 -3.01
C ALA A 113 -8.95 -4.23 -2.70
N TRP A 114 -9.13 -3.38 -3.71
CA TRP A 114 -9.87 -2.13 -3.55
C TRP A 114 -11.34 -2.34 -3.21
N HIS A 115 -12.02 -3.26 -3.90
CA HIS A 115 -13.39 -3.63 -3.58
C HIS A 115 -13.50 -4.23 -2.17
N GLN A 116 -12.58 -5.12 -1.77
CA GLN A 116 -12.51 -5.66 -0.42
C GLN A 116 -12.39 -4.55 0.63
N GLY A 117 -11.43 -3.63 0.48
CA GLY A 117 -11.24 -2.52 1.40
C GLY A 117 -12.44 -1.55 1.44
N THR A 118 -13.19 -1.44 0.35
CA THR A 118 -14.44 -0.66 0.32
C THR A 118 -15.55 -1.35 1.12
N ILE A 119 -15.69 -2.68 0.99
CA ILE A 119 -16.67 -3.47 1.74
C ILE A 119 -16.34 -3.47 3.25
N GLU A 120 -15.07 -3.66 3.61
CA GLU A 120 -14.62 -3.63 5.01
C GLU A 120 -14.90 -2.27 5.68
N ARG A 121 -14.73 -1.16 4.96
CA ARG A 121 -15.10 0.18 5.44
C ARG A 121 -16.61 0.38 5.60
N HIS A 122 -17.43 -0.19 4.72
CA HIS A 122 -18.88 -0.17 4.92
C HIS A 122 -19.29 -0.92 6.19
N ARG A 123 -18.49 -1.92 6.61
CA ARG A 123 -18.68 -2.66 7.86
C ARG A 123 -18.16 -1.91 9.10
N GLN A 124 -17.21 -1.00 8.94
CA GLN A 124 -16.68 -0.12 9.99
C GLN A 124 -16.82 1.35 9.56
N PRO A 125 -18.01 1.97 9.71
CA PRO A 125 -18.17 3.39 9.44
C PRO A 125 -17.15 4.14 10.29
N GLN A 126 -16.24 4.85 9.63
CA GLN A 126 -15.23 5.66 10.30
C GLN A 126 -15.97 6.64 11.22
N LEU A 127 -15.52 6.72 12.48
CA LEU A 127 -16.03 7.67 13.46
C LEU A 127 -15.95 9.07 12.85
N ASP A 128 -17.11 9.62 12.50
CA ASP A 128 -17.26 11.01 12.10
C ASP A 128 -17.10 11.84 13.38
N PHE A 129 -15.86 12.25 13.67
CA PHE A 129 -15.58 13.21 14.74
C PHE A 129 -16.09 14.57 14.26
N GLY A 130 -17.39 14.75 14.41
CA GLY A 130 -18.16 15.88 13.92
C GLY A 130 -17.52 17.22 14.29
N ALA A 131 -17.64 18.13 13.33
CA ALA A 131 -17.44 19.55 13.53
C ALA A 131 -18.20 20.04 14.77
N ALA A 132 -17.48 20.27 15.86
CA ALA A 132 -17.89 21.13 16.96
C ALA A 132 -16.84 22.24 17.07
N VAL A 133 -16.98 23.26 16.22
CA VAL A 133 -16.34 24.55 16.47
C VAL A 133 -17.16 25.21 17.59
N PRO A 134 -16.56 25.58 18.73
CA PRO A 134 -17.29 26.16 19.85
C PRO A 134 -17.89 27.51 19.45
N GLY A 135 -19.14 27.70 19.86
CA GLY A 135 -19.99 28.82 19.48
C GLY A 135 -19.36 30.19 19.69
N GLU A 136 -19.67 31.06 18.73
CA GLU A 136 -19.52 32.50 18.76
C GLU A 136 -20.22 33.08 20.00
N GLY A 137 -19.64 34.15 20.53
CA GLY A 137 -20.14 34.84 21.71
C GLY A 137 -21.50 35.50 21.49
N GLN A 138 -22.36 35.32 22.48
CA GLN A 138 -23.42 36.28 22.82
C GLN A 138 -23.85 36.08 24.28
N CYS A 139 -23.22 36.86 25.16
CA CYS A 139 -23.81 37.65 26.25
C CYS A 139 -22.67 38.41 26.93
#